data_AF-A0A7Z9WHZ1-F1
#
_entry.id   AF-A0A7Z9WHZ1-F1
#
_cell.length_a   1.000
_cell.length_b   1.000
_cell.length_c   1.000
_cell.angle_alpha   90.00
_cell.angle_beta   90.00
_cell.angle_gamma   90.00
#
_symmetry.space_group_name_H-M   'P 1'
#
loop_
_entity.id
_entity.type
_entity.pdbx_description
1 polymer ?
#
loop_
_entity_poly.entity_id
_entity_poly.type
_entity_poly.pdbx_seq_one_letter_code
_entity_poly.pdbx_strand_id
1 'polypeptide(L)'
;MNKTVGKWGTIAGVASALLPDIDWPLYLLGDKLLLVKYHRWILNSIFCIPLFALILAYIFVKISHIKRFWVFFWICAFALLSHLFLDLITSYGTMIFSPLSNRRFWLDLVFIIDPSFTAILLIPLILCYFLKRWTTLICSLSLILLTLYIGLCGIYHHRAVKSAHRFIKESNIEYKKMASLPQPTSLFKWLNLIETQDMVYQGYLDFLRKPGKRSKIYSDSFWDRLFSKYNSPQEVRYRSFKKLPPSPWIQKALTLDEVTDFYEFARFPIARYRVPEIADAMLGIFDKLGLKYHVMGEEWCCG
;
A
#
# COMPACT_ATOMS: atom_id res chain seq x y z
N MET A 1 22.13 -22.00 -36.05
CA MET A 1 21.60 -22.45 -34.75
C MET A 1 20.62 -21.41 -34.21
N ASN A 2 19.35 -21.78 -34.08
CA ASN A 2 18.30 -20.90 -33.58
C ASN A 2 18.48 -20.78 -32.04
N LYS A 3 19.33 -19.86 -31.56
CA LYS A 3 19.61 -19.69 -30.13
C LYS A 3 18.28 -19.51 -29.38
N THR A 4 18.00 -20.41 -28.44
CA THR A 4 16.81 -20.33 -27.59
C THR A 4 16.96 -19.16 -26.63
N VAL A 5 15.86 -18.48 -26.32
CA VAL A 5 15.86 -17.31 -25.43
C VAL A 5 16.27 -17.70 -24.01
N GLY A 6 15.93 -18.93 -23.57
CA GLY A 6 16.52 -19.61 -22.42
C GLY A 6 16.73 -18.71 -21.19
N LYS A 7 17.96 -18.74 -20.64
CA LYS A 7 18.36 -17.94 -19.47
C LYS A 7 18.19 -16.44 -19.66
N TRP A 8 18.43 -15.92 -20.87
CA TRP A 8 18.26 -14.50 -21.18
C TRP A 8 16.80 -14.06 -21.06
N GLY A 9 15.84 -14.94 -21.36
CA GLY A 9 14.43 -14.66 -21.14
C GLY A 9 14.09 -14.49 -19.66
N THR A 10 14.63 -15.36 -18.80
CA THR A 10 14.44 -15.24 -17.35
C THR A 10 15.06 -13.95 -16.82
N ILE A 11 16.29 -13.62 -17.24
CA ILE A 11 16.96 -12.38 -16.84
C ILE A 11 16.16 -11.16 -17.32
N ALA A 12 15.69 -11.17 -18.57
CA ALA A 12 14.88 -10.10 -19.11
C ALA A 12 13.58 -9.90 -18.33
N GLY A 13 12.88 -10.98 -17.98
CA GLY A 13 11.67 -10.92 -17.16
C GLY A 13 11.94 -10.34 -15.77
N VAL A 14 12.96 -10.84 -15.07
CA VAL A 14 13.32 -10.35 -13.72
C VAL A 14 13.75 -8.89 -13.74
N ALA A 15 14.64 -8.51 -14.67
CA ALA A 15 15.10 -7.13 -14.78
C ALA A 15 13.96 -6.16 -15.13
N SER A 16 13.04 -6.57 -16.01
CA SER A 16 11.87 -5.77 -16.37
C SER A 16 10.90 -5.64 -15.20
N ALA A 17 10.70 -6.69 -14.40
CA ALA A 17 9.85 -6.64 -13.22
C ALA A 17 10.44 -5.77 -12.11
N LEU A 18 11.77 -5.69 -11.98
CA LEU A 18 12.43 -4.84 -10.97
C LEU A 18 12.56 -3.38 -11.38
N LEU A 19 12.43 -3.08 -12.68
CA LEU A 19 12.62 -1.74 -13.21
C LEU A 19 11.71 -0.69 -12.54
N PRO A 20 10.40 -0.93 -12.33
CA PRO A 20 9.52 0.10 -11.77
C PRO A 20 9.86 0.53 -10.33
N ASP A 21 10.58 -0.30 -9.58
CA ASP A 21 10.99 -0.05 -8.20
C ASP A 21 12.47 0.38 -8.09
N ILE A 22 13.13 0.74 -9.20
CA ILE A 22 14.54 1.17 -9.20
C ILE A 22 14.78 2.46 -8.39
N ASP A 23 13.72 3.17 -8.04
CA ASP A 23 13.72 4.39 -7.24
C ASP A 23 13.73 4.15 -5.72
N TRP A 24 13.58 2.90 -5.26
CA TRP A 24 13.70 2.54 -3.85
C TRP A 24 14.97 3.08 -3.15
N PRO A 25 16.17 3.11 -3.77
CA PRO A 25 17.37 3.63 -3.13
C PRO A 25 17.29 5.10 -2.74
N LEU A 26 16.37 5.89 -3.31
CA LEU A 26 16.10 7.27 -2.87
C LEU A 26 15.69 7.31 -1.39
N TYR A 27 15.07 6.24 -0.88
CA TYR A 27 14.79 6.07 0.55
C TYR A 27 16.07 6.13 1.41
N LEU A 28 17.17 5.54 0.93
CA LEU A 28 18.46 5.51 1.65
C LEU A 28 19.15 6.86 1.64
N LEU A 29 18.88 7.70 0.64
CA LEU A 29 19.41 9.06 0.54
C LEU A 29 18.68 10.06 1.47
N GLY A 30 17.64 9.61 2.17
CA GLY A 30 16.93 10.39 3.20
C GLY A 30 15.78 11.25 2.67
N ASP A 31 15.56 11.29 1.34
CA ASP A 31 14.53 12.11 0.75
C ASP A 31 13.20 11.35 0.58
N LYS A 32 12.47 11.23 1.70
CA LYS A 32 11.18 10.53 1.76
C LYS A 32 10.10 11.22 0.93
N LEU A 33 10.19 12.54 0.77
CA LEU A 33 9.20 13.30 0.00
C LEU A 33 9.37 13.05 -1.50
N LEU A 34 10.61 13.03 -2.00
CA LEU A 34 10.88 12.63 -3.38
C LEU A 34 10.41 11.21 -3.67
N LEU A 35 10.61 10.27 -2.74
CA LEU A 35 10.10 8.92 -2.89
C LEU A 35 8.57 8.91 -3.00
N VAL A 36 7.86 9.59 -2.08
CA VAL A 36 6.39 9.69 -2.17
C VAL A 36 5.97 10.27 -3.53
N LYS A 37 6.65 11.31 -4.01
CA LYS A 37 6.30 11.99 -5.25
C LYS A 37 6.50 11.15 -6.51
N TYR A 38 7.66 10.50 -6.62
CA TYR A 38 8.07 9.83 -7.86
C TYR A 38 7.84 8.33 -7.86
N HIS A 39 7.67 7.72 -6.68
CA HIS A 39 7.41 6.29 -6.60
C HIS A 39 6.06 5.95 -7.24
N ARG A 40 6.13 4.99 -8.17
CA ARG A 40 5.00 4.53 -9.00
C ARG A 40 4.45 5.57 -9.98
N TRP A 41 5.34 6.39 -10.53
CA TRP A 41 5.04 7.38 -11.56
C TRP A 41 5.19 6.79 -12.99
N ILE A 42 6.10 7.32 -13.82
CA ILE A 42 6.22 6.99 -15.25
C ILE A 42 6.44 5.49 -15.51
N LEU A 43 7.24 4.82 -14.68
CA LEU A 43 7.55 3.39 -14.88
C LEU A 43 6.35 2.48 -14.59
N ASN A 44 5.34 2.99 -13.90
CA ASN A 44 4.08 2.32 -13.60
C ASN A 44 2.91 2.85 -14.45
N SER A 45 3.20 3.53 -15.57
CA SER A 45 2.17 3.99 -16.51
C SER A 45 1.81 2.92 -17.53
N ILE A 46 0.50 2.68 -17.71
CA ILE A 46 0.00 1.76 -18.73
C ILE A 46 0.39 2.20 -20.15
N PHE A 47 0.51 3.52 -20.38
CA PHE A 47 0.89 4.09 -21.67
C PHE A 47 2.38 3.97 -21.94
N CYS A 48 3.21 3.99 -20.90
CA CYS A 48 4.66 3.90 -21.05
C CYS A 48 5.17 2.45 -21.10
N ILE A 49 4.39 1.45 -20.65
CA ILE A 49 4.77 0.03 -20.70
C ILE A 49 5.24 -0.41 -22.09
N PRO A 50 4.50 -0.17 -23.20
CA PRO A 50 4.95 -0.58 -24.54
C PRO A 50 6.29 0.05 -24.92
N LEU A 51 6.48 1.34 -24.60
CA LEU A 51 7.71 2.06 -24.90
C LEU A 51 8.90 1.48 -24.12
N PHE A 52 8.77 1.28 -22.81
CA PHE A 52 9.82 0.67 -22.00
C PHE A 52 10.09 -0.77 -22.41
N ALA A 53 9.07 -1.56 -22.75
CA ALA A 53 9.24 -2.91 -23.26
C ALA A 53 10.02 -2.93 -24.59
N LEU A 54 9.80 -1.97 -25.50
CA LEU A 54 10.59 -1.85 -26.75
C LEU A 54 12.06 -1.53 -26.45
N ILE A 55 12.33 -0.59 -25.54
CA ILE A 55 13.68 -0.20 -25.14
C ILE A 55 14.42 -1.39 -24.51
N LEU A 56 13.78 -2.07 -23.54
CA LEU A 56 14.36 -3.24 -22.88
C LEU A 56 14.58 -4.38 -23.87
N ALA A 57 13.63 -4.65 -24.76
CA ALA A 57 13.80 -5.67 -25.79
C ALA A 57 14.99 -5.39 -26.69
N TYR A 58 15.20 -4.14 -27.09
CA TYR A 58 16.37 -3.74 -27.87
C TYR A 58 17.68 -3.98 -27.09
N ILE A 59 17.74 -3.55 -25.83
CA ILE A 59 18.89 -3.76 -24.95
C ILE A 59 19.20 -5.26 -24.82
N PHE A 60 18.20 -6.09 -24.53
CA PHE A 60 18.41 -7.53 -24.38
C PHE A 60 18.81 -8.23 -25.68
N VAL A 61 18.31 -7.80 -26.84
CA VAL A 61 18.80 -8.31 -28.14
C VAL A 61 20.27 -7.98 -28.35
N LYS A 62 20.71 -6.77 -27.97
CA LYS A 62 22.11 -6.34 -28.10
C LYS A 62 23.04 -7.09 -27.16
N ILE A 63 22.67 -7.22 -25.89
CA ILE A 63 23.50 -7.89 -24.88
C ILE A 63 23.54 -9.41 -25.08
N SER A 64 22.40 -10.03 -25.39
CA SER A 64 22.34 -11.49 -25.56
C SER A 64 22.87 -11.97 -26.93
N HIS A 65 22.97 -11.06 -27.91
CA HIS A 65 23.20 -11.36 -29.32
C HIS A 65 22.16 -12.34 -29.93
N ILE A 66 20.97 -12.47 -29.32
CA ILE A 66 19.86 -13.30 -29.81
C ILE A 66 18.89 -12.40 -30.58
N LYS A 67 18.76 -12.61 -31.89
CA LYS A 67 17.90 -11.82 -32.80
C LYS A 67 16.40 -12.20 -32.68
N ARG A 68 15.85 -12.21 -31.46
CA ARG A 68 14.43 -12.52 -31.17
C ARG A 68 13.76 -11.34 -30.46
N PHE A 69 13.75 -10.19 -31.12
CA PHE A 69 13.24 -8.93 -30.58
C PHE A 69 11.82 -9.06 -30.01
N TRP A 70 10.88 -9.60 -30.79
CA TRP A 70 9.49 -9.72 -30.36
C TRP A 70 9.29 -10.65 -29.16
N VAL A 71 10.14 -11.66 -28.99
CA VAL A 71 10.07 -12.54 -27.82
C VAL A 71 10.51 -11.77 -26.56
N PHE A 72 11.60 -11.01 -26.63
CA PHE A 72 12.02 -10.14 -25.53
C PHE A 72 10.99 -9.05 -25.24
N PHE A 73 10.40 -8.45 -26.27
CA PHE A 73 9.33 -7.45 -26.11
C PHE A 73 8.17 -8.00 -25.29
N TRP A 74 7.62 -9.16 -25.66
CA TRP A 74 6.51 -9.74 -24.91
C TRP A 74 6.90 -10.14 -23.48
N ILE A 75 8.11 -10.69 -23.27
CA ILE A 75 8.60 -11.00 -21.92
C ILE A 75 8.67 -9.73 -21.07
N CYS A 76 9.26 -8.65 -21.58
CA CYS A 76 9.41 -7.39 -20.84
C CYS A 76 8.04 -6.72 -20.61
N ALA A 77 7.17 -6.72 -21.63
CA ALA A 77 5.83 -6.15 -21.54
C ALA A 77 4.96 -6.87 -20.50
N PHE A 78 4.94 -8.21 -20.49
CA PHE A 78 4.20 -8.98 -19.49
C PHE A 78 4.79 -8.83 -18.08
N ALA A 79 6.12 -8.75 -17.95
CA ALA A 79 6.75 -8.49 -16.66
C ALA A 79 6.33 -7.11 -16.10
N LEU A 80 6.46 -6.05 -16.90
CA LEU A 80 6.05 -4.70 -16.51
C LEU A 80 4.54 -4.62 -16.22
N LEU A 81 3.71 -5.25 -17.05
CA LEU A 81 2.26 -5.29 -16.85
C LEU A 81 1.88 -6.06 -15.59
N SER A 82 2.56 -7.17 -15.31
CA SER A 82 2.35 -7.94 -14.08
C SER A 82 2.71 -7.12 -12.85
N HIS A 83 3.81 -6.36 -12.88
CA HIS A 83 4.20 -5.46 -11.80
C HIS A 83 3.15 -4.39 -11.55
N LEU A 84 2.71 -3.71 -12.62
CA LEU A 84 1.65 -2.71 -12.55
C LEU A 84 0.36 -3.26 -11.94
N PHE A 85 -0.05 -4.47 -12.36
CA PHE A 85 -1.23 -5.12 -11.82
C PHE A 85 -1.08 -5.45 -10.33
N LEU A 86 0.08 -5.98 -9.93
CA LEU A 86 0.39 -6.28 -8.53
C LEU A 86 0.42 -5.01 -7.67
N ASP A 87 0.91 -3.90 -8.21
CA ASP A 87 0.90 -2.62 -7.53
C ASP A 87 -0.52 -2.06 -7.37
N LEU A 88 -1.38 -2.21 -8.39
CA LEU A 88 -2.76 -1.74 -8.37
C LEU A 88 -3.64 -2.45 -7.33
N ILE A 89 -3.41 -3.75 -7.09
CA ILE A 89 -4.19 -4.51 -6.10
C ILE A 89 -3.87 -4.12 -4.65
N THR A 90 -2.81 -3.35 -4.42
CA THR A 90 -2.41 -2.87 -3.09
C THR A 90 -3.10 -1.56 -2.70
N SER A 91 -2.92 -1.16 -1.43
CA SER A 91 -3.43 0.12 -0.88
C SER A 91 -2.46 1.30 -0.99
N TYR A 92 -1.28 1.13 -1.61
CA TYR A 92 -0.25 2.18 -1.67
C TYR A 92 -0.58 3.29 -2.69
N GLY A 93 -1.30 2.94 -3.75
CA GLY A 93 -1.71 3.86 -4.82
C GLY A 93 -0.68 3.99 -5.93
N THR A 94 -1.14 3.77 -7.16
CA THR A 94 -0.31 3.74 -8.39
C THR A 94 -0.83 4.73 -9.42
N MET A 95 0.06 5.49 -10.08
CA MET A 95 -0.29 6.51 -11.07
C MET A 95 -0.40 5.93 -12.49
N ILE A 96 -1.41 5.10 -12.72
CA ILE A 96 -1.55 4.29 -13.95
C ILE A 96 -1.63 5.11 -15.24
N PHE A 97 -2.10 6.36 -15.15
CA PHE A 97 -2.30 7.26 -16.29
C PHE A 97 -1.20 8.34 -16.41
N SER A 98 -0.09 8.20 -15.68
CA SER A 98 1.07 9.10 -15.85
C SER A 98 1.58 9.06 -17.30
N PRO A 99 2.10 10.15 -17.89
CA PRO A 99 2.18 11.51 -17.34
C PRO A 99 0.92 12.35 -17.59
N LEU A 100 -0.14 11.78 -18.18
CA LEU A 100 -1.38 12.51 -18.48
C LEU A 100 -2.13 12.90 -17.19
N SER A 101 -2.05 12.06 -16.16
CA SER A 101 -2.61 12.35 -14.84
C SER A 101 -1.78 11.70 -13.74
N ASN A 102 -1.48 12.46 -12.69
CA ASN A 102 -0.80 11.96 -11.48
C ASN A 102 -1.79 11.40 -10.44
N ARG A 103 -3.06 11.20 -10.81
CA ARG A 103 -4.05 10.59 -9.91
C ARG A 103 -3.64 9.16 -9.56
N ARG A 104 -3.61 8.86 -8.27
CA ARG A 104 -3.35 7.52 -7.74
C ARG A 104 -4.61 6.66 -7.76
N PHE A 105 -4.43 5.40 -8.12
CA PHE A 105 -5.47 4.36 -8.11
C PHE A 105 -5.04 3.22 -7.21
N TRP A 106 -6.00 2.63 -6.51
CA TRP A 106 -5.83 1.54 -5.56
C TRP A 106 -7.08 0.67 -5.61
N LEU A 107 -6.92 -0.64 -5.47
CA LEU A 107 -8.04 -1.58 -5.35
C LEU A 107 -8.22 -2.08 -3.90
N ASP A 108 -7.23 -1.83 -3.02
CA ASP A 108 -7.30 -2.19 -1.60
C ASP A 108 -7.59 -3.68 -1.36
N LEU A 109 -7.01 -4.59 -2.15
CA LEU A 109 -7.30 -6.03 -2.05
C LEU A 109 -6.27 -6.79 -1.24
N VAL A 110 -4.99 -6.48 -1.43
CA VAL A 110 -3.87 -7.23 -0.85
C VAL A 110 -2.99 -6.27 -0.06
N PHE A 111 -2.51 -6.73 1.10
CA PHE A 111 -1.56 -5.97 1.90
C PHE A 111 -0.20 -5.92 1.19
N ILE A 112 0.47 -4.77 1.22
CA ILE A 112 1.70 -4.52 0.42
C ILE A 112 2.81 -5.56 0.63
N ILE A 113 2.95 -6.08 1.86
CA ILE A 113 3.88 -7.16 2.19
C ILE A 113 3.08 -8.32 2.78
N ASP A 114 2.31 -9.02 1.95
CA ASP A 114 1.52 -10.17 2.37
C ASP A 114 2.34 -11.47 2.25
N PRO A 115 2.67 -12.15 3.37
CA PRO A 115 3.45 -13.38 3.34
C PRO A 115 2.73 -14.54 2.64
N SER A 116 1.40 -14.60 2.74
CA SER A 116 0.60 -15.64 2.08
C SER A 116 0.59 -15.44 0.57
N PHE A 117 0.39 -14.20 0.11
CA PHE A 117 0.48 -13.86 -1.32
C PHE A 117 1.87 -14.18 -1.89
N THR A 118 2.92 -13.78 -1.16
CA THR A 118 4.31 -14.04 -1.55
C THR A 118 4.60 -15.54 -1.61
N ALA A 119 4.11 -16.33 -0.65
CA ALA A 119 4.30 -17.77 -0.63
C ALA A 119 3.66 -18.48 -1.83
N ILE A 120 2.47 -18.03 -2.28
CA ILE A 120 1.77 -18.60 -3.45
C ILE A 120 2.60 -18.46 -4.74
N LEU A 121 3.45 -17.44 -4.83
CA LEU A 121 4.34 -17.22 -5.98
C LEU A 121 5.73 -17.86 -5.78
N LEU A 122 6.30 -17.71 -4.58
CA LEU A 122 7.67 -18.11 -4.28
C LEU A 122 7.84 -19.63 -4.14
N ILE A 123 6.90 -20.32 -3.47
CA ILE A 123 7.00 -21.78 -3.28
C ILE A 123 6.98 -22.51 -4.63
N PRO A 124 6.04 -22.23 -5.56
CA PRO A 124 6.04 -22.84 -6.88
C PRO A 124 7.30 -22.53 -7.69
N LEU A 125 7.82 -21.30 -7.59
CA LEU A 125 9.08 -20.93 -8.25
C LEU A 125 10.25 -21.80 -7.76
N ILE A 126 10.37 -22.00 -6.45
CA ILE A 126 11.39 -22.87 -5.84
C ILE A 126 11.17 -24.33 -6.25
N LEU A 127 9.93 -24.82 -6.19
CA LEU A 127 9.60 -26.20 -6.58
C LEU A 127 9.94 -26.48 -8.05
N CYS A 128 9.70 -25.51 -8.94
CA CYS A 128 10.05 -25.62 -10.37
C CYS A 128 11.56 -25.77 -10.60
N TYR A 129 12.41 -25.25 -9.70
CA TYR A 129 13.85 -25.44 -9.79
C TYR A 129 14.26 -26.90 -9.57
N PHE A 130 13.63 -27.59 -8.60
CA PHE A 130 13.90 -28.98 -8.25
C PHE A 130 13.13 -30.00 -9.10
N LEU A 131 11.87 -29.70 -9.43
CA LEU A 131 10.91 -30.61 -10.06
C LEU A 131 10.62 -30.23 -11.52
N LYS A 132 11.67 -30.14 -12.35
CA LYS A 132 11.59 -29.67 -13.76
C LYS A 132 10.55 -30.41 -14.62
N ARG A 133 10.29 -31.69 -14.33
CA ARG A 133 9.27 -32.50 -15.04
C ARG A 133 7.85 -31.97 -14.80
N TRP A 134 7.60 -31.36 -13.64
CA TRP A 134 6.27 -30.93 -13.19
C TRP A 134 6.08 -29.40 -13.30
N THR A 135 7.05 -28.67 -13.88
CA THR A 135 7.03 -27.20 -13.95
C THR A 135 5.71 -26.65 -14.48
N THR A 136 5.19 -27.17 -15.60
CA THR A 136 3.93 -26.70 -16.17
C THR A 136 2.75 -26.90 -15.23
N LEU A 137 2.67 -28.05 -14.55
CA LEU A 137 1.60 -28.32 -13.59
C LEU A 137 1.71 -27.39 -12.36
N ILE A 138 2.91 -27.25 -11.81
CA ILE A 138 3.20 -26.42 -10.64
C ILE A 138 2.87 -24.94 -10.93
N CYS A 139 3.29 -24.42 -12.08
CA CYS A 139 2.97 -23.06 -12.51
C CYS A 139 1.46 -22.87 -12.73
N SER A 140 0.78 -23.81 -13.39
CA SER A 140 -0.67 -23.72 -13.60
C SER A 140 -1.45 -23.75 -12.28
N LEU A 141 -1.08 -24.64 -11.34
CA LEU A 141 -1.70 -24.68 -10.01
C LEU A 141 -1.43 -23.41 -9.21
N SER A 142 -0.22 -22.86 -9.28
CA SER A 142 0.14 -21.57 -8.67
C SER A 142 -0.74 -20.44 -9.20
N LEU A 143 -0.93 -20.36 -10.52
CA LEU A 143 -1.78 -19.34 -11.14
C LEU A 143 -3.26 -19.49 -10.76
N ILE A 144 -3.77 -20.72 -10.70
CA ILE A 144 -5.14 -20.98 -10.22
C ILE A 144 -5.27 -20.54 -8.76
N LEU A 145 -4.32 -20.93 -7.91
CA LEU A 145 -4.33 -20.57 -6.49
C LEU A 145 -4.22 -19.06 -6.27
N LEU A 146 -3.37 -18.38 -7.04
CA LEU A 146 -3.23 -16.92 -7.03
C LEU A 146 -4.55 -16.24 -7.42
N THR A 147 -5.18 -16.71 -8.50
CA THR A 147 -6.46 -16.18 -8.98
C THR A 147 -7.56 -16.36 -7.93
N LEU A 148 -7.65 -17.55 -7.33
CA LEU A 148 -8.59 -17.82 -6.24
C LEU A 148 -8.32 -16.94 -5.01
N TYR A 149 -7.04 -16.77 -4.65
CA TYR A 149 -6.64 -15.91 -3.52
C TYR A 149 -7.08 -14.46 -3.74
N ILE A 150 -6.79 -13.87 -4.92
CA ILE A 150 -7.22 -12.50 -5.25
C ILE A 150 -8.76 -12.40 -5.29
N GLY A 151 -9.44 -13.42 -5.82
CA GLY A 151 -10.90 -13.48 -5.80
C GLY A 151 -11.49 -13.47 -4.38
N LEU A 152 -10.89 -14.24 -3.47
CA LEU A 152 -11.25 -14.24 -2.05
C LEU A 152 -10.98 -12.87 -1.40
N CYS A 153 -9.84 -12.24 -1.69
CA CYS A 153 -9.57 -10.86 -1.25
C CYS A 153 -10.70 -9.91 -1.70
N GLY A 154 -11.12 -9.99 -2.97
CA GLY A 154 -12.23 -9.19 -3.50
C GLY A 154 -13.55 -9.41 -2.76
N ILE A 155 -13.89 -10.65 -2.46
CA ILE A 155 -15.12 -10.99 -1.71
C ILE A 155 -15.07 -10.40 -0.29
N TYR A 156 -13.95 -10.56 0.43
CA TYR A 156 -13.82 -10.04 1.79
C TYR A 156 -13.68 -8.52 1.83
N HIS A 157 -13.01 -7.91 0.85
CA HIS A 157 -13.00 -6.47 0.64
C HIS A 157 -14.42 -5.92 0.52
N HIS A 158 -15.23 -6.51 -0.38
CA HIS A 158 -16.62 -6.11 -0.55
C HIS A 158 -17.44 -6.24 0.74
N ARG A 159 -17.22 -7.31 1.52
CA ARG A 159 -17.86 -7.50 2.83
C ARG A 159 -17.42 -6.44 3.84
N ALA A 160 -16.14 -6.05 3.85
CA ALA A 160 -15.60 -5.02 4.73
C ALA A 160 -16.20 -3.64 4.40
N VAL A 161 -16.26 -3.30 3.11
CA VAL A 161 -16.92 -2.08 2.60
C VAL A 161 -18.40 -2.05 2.98
N LYS A 162 -19.11 -3.17 2.85
CA LYS A 162 -20.52 -3.28 3.27
C LYS A 162 -20.70 -3.06 4.78
N SER A 163 -19.76 -3.53 5.61
CA SER A 163 -19.76 -3.27 7.06
C SER A 163 -19.53 -1.78 7.37
N ALA A 164 -18.65 -1.09 6.62
CA ALA A 164 -18.47 0.36 6.73
C ALA A 164 -19.76 1.12 6.38
N HIS A 165 -20.40 0.79 5.25
CA HIS A 165 -21.66 1.41 4.84
C HIS A 165 -22.79 1.22 5.87
N ARG A 166 -22.85 0.04 6.52
CA ARG A 166 -23.82 -0.21 7.58
C ARG A 166 -23.62 0.78 8.73
N PHE A 167 -22.39 0.93 9.21
CA PHE A 167 -22.07 1.86 10.29
C PHE A 167 -22.40 3.31 9.94
N ILE A 168 -22.09 3.74 8.71
CA ILE A 168 -22.42 5.08 8.19
C ILE A 168 -23.94 5.32 8.25
N LYS A 169 -24.73 4.34 7.80
CA LYS A 169 -26.19 4.43 7.76
C LYS A 169 -26.82 4.41 9.16
N GLU A 170 -26.35 3.53 10.04
CA GLU A 170 -26.85 3.42 11.42
C GLU A 170 -26.50 4.63 12.28
N SER A 171 -25.33 5.23 12.04
CA SER A 171 -24.85 6.41 12.79
C SER A 171 -25.28 7.74 12.16
N ASN A 172 -25.98 7.71 11.03
CA ASN A 172 -26.39 8.87 10.24
C ASN A 172 -25.23 9.86 9.97
N ILE A 173 -24.07 9.33 9.57
CA ILE A 173 -22.84 10.12 9.36
C ILE A 173 -22.74 10.54 7.88
N GLU A 174 -22.55 11.82 7.63
CA GLU A 174 -22.12 12.31 6.32
C GLU A 174 -20.61 12.06 6.14
N TYR A 175 -20.25 11.28 5.12
CA TYR A 175 -18.86 10.92 4.83
C TYR A 175 -18.40 11.55 3.51
N LYS A 176 -17.13 11.97 3.46
CA LYS A 176 -16.46 12.46 2.25
C LYS A 176 -15.72 11.36 1.52
N LYS A 177 -15.02 10.50 2.27
CA LYS A 177 -14.24 9.37 1.74
C LYS A 177 -14.38 8.16 2.63
N MET A 178 -14.26 6.98 2.04
CA MET A 178 -14.21 5.72 2.78
C MET A 178 -13.28 4.72 2.10
N ALA A 179 -12.72 3.82 2.89
CA ALA A 179 -11.88 2.74 2.42
C ALA A 179 -11.92 1.55 3.38
N SER A 180 -11.67 0.37 2.85
CA SER A 180 -11.43 -0.84 3.63
C SER A 180 -10.07 -1.39 3.23
N LEU A 181 -9.07 -1.21 4.09
CA LEU A 181 -7.70 -1.61 3.82
C LEU A 181 -7.45 -3.05 4.32
N PRO A 182 -6.79 -3.91 3.53
CA PRO A 182 -6.37 -5.22 3.98
C PRO A 182 -5.36 -5.07 5.12
N GLN A 183 -5.37 -6.00 6.07
CA GLN A 183 -4.43 -5.99 7.19
C GLN A 183 -3.37 -7.08 7.05
N PRO A 184 -2.20 -6.91 7.69
CA PRO A 184 -1.11 -7.87 7.56
C PRO A 184 -1.54 -9.29 7.95
N THR A 185 -0.90 -10.27 7.31
CA THR A 185 -0.92 -11.70 7.67
C THR A 185 -2.29 -12.37 7.68
N SER A 186 -3.33 -11.76 7.10
CA SER A 186 -4.64 -12.40 7.00
C SER A 186 -5.56 -11.83 5.92
N LEU A 187 -6.16 -12.73 5.15
CA LEU A 187 -7.26 -12.47 4.21
C LEU A 187 -8.55 -11.93 4.88
N PHE A 188 -8.72 -12.23 6.17
CA PHE A 188 -9.97 -12.00 6.88
C PHE A 188 -9.95 -10.73 7.74
N LYS A 189 -8.80 -10.05 7.80
CA LYS A 189 -8.59 -8.89 8.66
C LYS A 189 -8.56 -7.62 7.82
N TRP A 190 -9.40 -6.66 8.20
CA TRP A 190 -9.64 -5.45 7.44
C TRP A 190 -9.69 -4.23 8.37
N LEU A 191 -9.29 -3.07 7.85
CA LEU A 191 -9.39 -1.78 8.54
C LEU A 191 -10.30 -0.87 7.73
N ASN A 192 -11.46 -0.55 8.30
CA ASN A 192 -12.35 0.44 7.76
C ASN A 192 -11.91 1.84 8.19
N LEU A 193 -11.78 2.73 7.22
CA LEU A 193 -11.51 4.15 7.40
C LEU A 193 -12.65 4.95 6.79
N ILE A 194 -13.23 5.85 7.57
CA ILE A 194 -14.33 6.73 7.12
C ILE A 194 -13.94 8.15 7.48
N GLU A 195 -13.84 9.00 6.49
CA GLU A 195 -13.48 10.41 6.63
C GLU A 195 -14.73 11.29 6.53
N THR A 196 -14.97 12.11 7.56
CA THR A 196 -16.02 13.14 7.55
C THR A 196 -15.41 14.52 7.39
N GLN A 197 -16.18 15.60 7.62
CA GLN A 197 -15.64 16.96 7.64
C GLN A 197 -14.56 17.11 8.72
N ASP A 198 -14.86 16.70 9.96
CA ASP A 198 -14.02 16.99 11.12
C ASP A 198 -13.37 15.76 11.76
N MET A 199 -13.78 14.56 11.37
CA MET A 199 -13.36 13.31 12.02
C MET A 199 -12.88 12.27 11.00
N VAL A 200 -12.05 11.35 11.47
CA VAL A 200 -11.73 10.09 10.80
C VAL A 200 -12.08 8.94 11.74
N TYR A 201 -12.98 8.06 11.30
CA TYR A 201 -13.38 6.88 12.05
C TYR A 201 -12.57 5.67 11.58
N GLN A 202 -12.07 4.89 12.54
CA GLN A 202 -11.29 3.68 12.30
C GLN A 202 -11.95 2.47 12.96
N GLY A 203 -12.25 1.44 12.18
CA GLY A 203 -12.85 0.19 12.65
C GLY A 203 -12.06 -1.02 12.17
N TYR A 204 -11.50 -1.81 13.09
CA TYR A 204 -10.77 -3.04 12.77
C TYR A 204 -11.73 -4.24 12.79
N LEU A 205 -11.71 -5.01 11.71
CA LEU A 205 -12.60 -6.12 11.38
C LEU A 205 -11.83 -7.43 11.28
N ASP A 206 -12.35 -8.49 11.89
CA ASP A 206 -11.90 -9.87 11.65
C ASP A 206 -13.10 -10.76 11.36
N PHE A 207 -13.19 -11.26 10.12
CA PHE A 207 -14.29 -12.13 9.68
C PHE A 207 -14.26 -13.54 10.27
N LEU A 208 -13.15 -13.97 10.88
CA LEU A 208 -13.09 -15.24 11.62
C LEU A 208 -13.58 -15.11 13.06
N ARG A 209 -13.73 -13.88 13.55
CA ARG A 209 -14.10 -13.63 14.94
C ARG A 209 -15.61 -13.75 15.16
N LYS A 210 -16.00 -14.67 16.04
CA LYS A 210 -17.41 -14.85 16.44
C LYS A 210 -17.89 -13.70 17.34
N PRO A 211 -19.15 -13.26 17.23
CA PRO A 211 -19.74 -12.25 18.10
C PRO A 211 -19.74 -12.71 19.57
N GLY A 212 -19.66 -11.75 20.51
CA GLY A 212 -19.68 -12.03 21.95
C GLY A 212 -18.39 -12.58 22.57
N LYS A 213 -17.39 -13.00 21.79
CA LYS A 213 -16.07 -13.42 22.31
C LYS A 213 -15.14 -12.20 22.51
N ARG A 214 -15.16 -11.64 23.72
CA ARG A 214 -14.17 -10.63 24.16
C ARG A 214 -12.77 -11.23 24.12
N SER A 215 -11.80 -10.44 23.66
CA SER A 215 -10.39 -10.80 23.74
C SER A 215 -10.06 -10.75 25.23
N LYS A 216 -9.86 -11.92 25.83
CA LYS A 216 -9.10 -11.99 27.07
C LYS A 216 -7.65 -11.75 26.65
N ILE A 217 -7.09 -10.61 27.05
CA ILE A 217 -5.67 -10.33 26.88
C ILE A 217 -4.96 -11.28 27.84
N TYR A 218 -4.48 -12.41 27.32
CA TYR A 218 -3.76 -13.43 28.10
C TYR A 218 -2.23 -13.19 28.10
N SER A 219 -1.72 -12.31 27.24
CA SER A 219 -0.30 -12.01 27.09
C SER A 219 -0.09 -10.57 26.57
N ASP A 220 1.02 -9.95 26.95
CA ASP A 220 1.41 -8.57 26.59
C ASP A 220 2.27 -8.48 25.30
N SER A 221 2.29 -9.56 24.51
CA SER A 221 3.09 -9.61 23.29
C SER A 221 2.63 -8.55 22.28
N PHE A 222 3.56 -8.15 21.40
CA PHE A 222 3.26 -7.22 20.29
C PHE A 222 2.07 -7.70 19.45
N TRP A 223 1.98 -9.00 19.17
CA TRP A 223 0.91 -9.60 18.38
C TRP A 223 -0.44 -9.54 19.09
N ASP A 224 -0.49 -9.72 20.40
CA ASP A 224 -1.74 -9.61 21.16
C ASP A 224 -2.28 -8.18 21.18
N ARG A 225 -1.39 -7.18 21.31
CA ARG A 225 -1.74 -5.76 21.19
C ARG A 225 -2.21 -5.39 19.79
N LEU A 226 -1.66 -6.03 18.75
CA LEU A 226 -2.10 -5.83 17.38
C LEU A 226 -3.47 -6.47 17.14
N PHE A 227 -3.66 -7.74 17.53
CA PHE A 227 -4.85 -8.53 17.25
C PHE A 227 -6.04 -8.25 18.18
N SER A 228 -5.82 -7.69 19.37
CA SER A 228 -6.90 -7.28 20.28
C SER A 228 -7.79 -6.16 19.74
N LYS A 229 -7.29 -5.38 18.77
CA LYS A 229 -8.04 -4.27 18.14
C LYS A 229 -9.20 -4.74 17.25
N TYR A 230 -9.14 -5.98 16.76
CA TYR A 230 -10.07 -6.50 15.77
C TYR A 230 -11.38 -6.99 16.37
N ASN A 231 -12.50 -6.61 15.78
CA ASN A 231 -13.84 -7.01 16.23
C ASN A 231 -14.55 -7.87 15.18
N SER A 232 -15.62 -8.55 15.60
CA SER A 232 -16.50 -9.24 14.66
C SER A 232 -17.20 -8.20 13.76
N PRO A 233 -17.58 -8.55 12.52
CA PRO A 233 -18.24 -7.60 11.59
C PRO A 233 -19.58 -7.03 12.06
N GLN A 234 -20.17 -7.60 13.11
CA GLN A 234 -21.45 -7.19 13.69
C GLN A 234 -21.28 -6.26 14.89
N GLU A 235 -20.12 -6.29 15.56
CA GLU A 235 -19.86 -5.57 16.81
C GLU A 235 -18.64 -4.64 16.65
N VAL A 236 -18.44 -4.09 15.46
CA VAL A 236 -17.28 -3.25 15.14
C VAL A 236 -17.33 -1.97 15.95
N ARG A 237 -16.30 -1.75 16.76
CA ARG A 237 -16.12 -0.49 17.47
C ARG A 237 -15.29 0.46 16.63
N TYR A 238 -15.92 1.52 16.15
CA TYR A 238 -15.23 2.60 15.46
C TYR A 238 -14.65 3.58 16.47
N ARG A 239 -13.35 3.83 16.40
CA ARG A 239 -12.68 4.92 17.12
C ARG A 239 -12.68 6.15 16.24
N SER A 240 -13.13 7.29 16.75
CA SER A 240 -13.07 8.57 16.06
C SER A 240 -11.77 9.30 16.42
N PHE A 241 -11.16 9.92 15.42
CA PHE A 241 -10.02 10.80 15.57
C PHE A 241 -10.39 12.16 14.98
N LYS A 242 -10.22 13.23 15.76
CA LYS A 242 -10.48 14.59 15.28
C LYS A 242 -9.39 15.00 14.31
N LYS A 243 -9.77 15.56 13.18
CA LYS A 243 -8.84 16.21 12.26
C LYS A 243 -8.29 17.49 12.89
N LEU A 244 -7.19 18.01 12.34
CA LEU A 244 -6.65 19.26 12.85
C LEU A 244 -7.73 20.35 12.74
N PRO A 245 -7.89 21.18 13.78
CA PRO A 245 -8.83 22.30 13.72
C PRO A 245 -8.41 23.25 12.59
N PRO A 246 -9.35 23.93 11.93
CA PRO A 246 -9.02 24.91 10.91
C PRO A 246 -8.17 26.02 11.53
N SER A 247 -6.90 26.11 11.12
CA SER A 247 -5.96 27.14 11.54
C SER A 247 -5.44 27.85 10.28
N PRO A 248 -5.18 29.17 10.33
CA PRO A 248 -4.53 29.89 9.23
C PRO A 248 -3.21 29.23 8.81
N TRP A 249 -2.46 28.67 9.76
CA TRP A 249 -1.20 27.98 9.49
C TRP A 249 -1.40 26.65 8.77
N ILE A 250 -2.46 25.92 9.08
CA ILE A 250 -2.80 24.65 8.41
C ILE A 250 -3.29 24.95 7.00
N GLN A 251 -4.12 25.97 6.82
CA GLN A 251 -4.54 26.40 5.49
C GLN A 251 -3.35 26.81 4.64
N LYS A 252 -2.41 27.58 5.20
CA LYS A 252 -1.16 27.95 4.51
C LYS A 252 -0.29 26.73 4.21
N ALA A 253 -0.15 25.79 5.14
CA ALA A 253 0.58 24.56 4.90
C ALA A 253 -0.04 23.72 3.77
N LEU A 254 -1.37 23.63 3.71
CA LEU A 254 -2.09 22.93 2.64
C LEU A 254 -1.96 23.57 1.25
N THR A 255 -1.43 24.80 1.16
CA THR A 255 -1.09 25.44 -0.13
C THR A 255 0.29 25.08 -0.65
N LEU A 256 1.15 24.45 0.17
CA LEU A 256 2.47 23.99 -0.27
C LEU A 256 2.33 22.69 -1.06
N ASP A 257 2.87 22.66 -2.28
CA ASP A 257 2.80 21.50 -3.18
C ASP A 257 3.25 20.19 -2.50
N GLU A 258 4.30 20.26 -1.68
CA GLU A 258 4.84 19.13 -0.93
C GLU A 258 3.82 18.53 0.06
N VAL A 259 3.05 19.40 0.71
CA VAL A 259 2.02 19.01 1.67
C VAL A 259 0.82 18.45 0.93
N THR A 260 0.44 19.05 -0.20
CA THR A 260 -0.64 18.54 -1.04
C THR A 260 -0.30 17.14 -1.58
N ASP A 261 0.91 16.96 -2.13
CA ASP A 261 1.43 15.67 -2.63
C ASP A 261 1.36 14.59 -1.52
N PHE A 262 1.78 14.94 -0.31
CA PHE A 262 1.70 14.03 0.84
C PHE A 262 0.26 13.73 1.28
N TYR A 263 -0.62 14.73 1.32
CA TYR A 263 -2.02 14.55 1.72
C TYR A 263 -2.79 13.67 0.72
N GLU A 264 -2.51 13.81 -0.56
CA GLU A 264 -3.04 12.93 -1.60
C GLU A 264 -2.53 11.50 -1.44
N PHE A 265 -1.23 11.33 -1.15
CA PHE A 265 -0.63 10.04 -0.87
C PHE A 265 -1.21 9.36 0.39
N ALA A 266 -1.31 10.09 1.50
CA ALA A 266 -1.73 9.56 2.79
C ALA A 266 -3.19 9.08 2.79
N ARG A 267 -4.04 9.58 1.87
CA ARG A 267 -5.46 9.28 1.65
C ARG A 267 -6.41 9.63 2.82
N PHE A 268 -6.05 9.25 4.05
CA PHE A 268 -6.73 9.53 5.32
C PHE A 268 -5.74 10.13 6.34
N PRO A 269 -5.27 11.37 6.12
CA PRO A 269 -4.30 11.98 7.01
C PRO A 269 -4.90 12.20 8.40
N ILE A 270 -4.26 11.64 9.42
CA ILE A 270 -4.54 11.90 10.82
C ILE A 270 -3.25 12.45 11.42
N ALA A 271 -3.25 13.71 11.83
CA ALA A 271 -2.17 14.22 12.65
C ALA A 271 -2.35 13.70 14.07
N ARG A 272 -1.35 12.95 14.55
CA ARG A 272 -1.20 12.71 15.98
C ARG A 272 -0.29 13.79 16.52
N TYR A 273 -0.84 14.66 17.35
CA TYR A 273 -0.04 15.57 18.14
C TYR A 273 0.71 14.76 19.19
N ARG A 274 2.04 14.81 19.16
CA ARG A 274 2.80 14.72 20.40
C ARG A 274 2.96 16.14 20.90
N VAL A 275 2.18 16.47 21.91
CA VAL A 275 2.31 17.73 22.67
C VAL A 275 3.78 18.09 22.97
N PRO A 276 4.67 17.14 23.37
CA PRO A 276 6.07 17.48 23.61
C PRO A 276 6.82 17.98 22.36
N GLU A 277 6.58 17.45 21.17
CA GLU A 277 7.34 17.83 19.96
C GLU A 277 6.96 19.23 19.44
N ILE A 278 5.70 19.63 19.62
CA ILE A 278 5.26 21.00 19.31
C ILE A 278 5.71 21.98 20.39
N ALA A 279 5.67 21.56 21.66
CA ALA A 279 6.25 22.33 22.74
C ALA A 279 7.73 22.59 22.45
N ASP A 280 8.53 21.55 22.17
CA ASP A 280 9.96 21.69 21.87
C ASP A 280 10.22 22.59 20.65
N ALA A 281 9.41 22.48 19.59
CA ALA A 281 9.52 23.34 18.43
C ALA A 281 9.15 24.81 18.74
N MET A 282 8.11 25.05 19.54
CA MET A 282 7.71 26.40 19.96
C MET A 282 8.68 27.01 20.96
N LEU A 283 9.22 26.21 21.89
CA LEU A 283 10.27 26.60 22.84
C LEU A 283 11.54 27.01 22.08
N GLY A 284 11.94 26.23 21.07
CA GLY A 284 13.07 26.59 20.20
C GLY A 284 12.87 27.88 19.38
N ILE A 285 11.62 28.22 19.06
CA ILE A 285 11.28 29.51 18.42
C ILE A 285 11.31 30.65 19.44
N PHE A 286 10.78 30.44 20.65
CA PHE A 286 10.79 31.44 21.71
C PHE A 286 12.21 31.78 22.18
N ASP A 287 13.10 30.79 22.26
CA ASP A 287 14.53 31.00 22.55
C ASP A 287 15.21 31.84 21.46
N LYS A 288 14.94 31.55 20.19
CA LYS A 288 15.48 32.35 19.06
C LYS A 288 14.95 33.79 19.03
N LEU A 289 13.76 34.02 19.59
CA LEU A 289 13.13 35.34 19.67
C LEU A 289 13.41 36.05 21.01
N GLY A 290 14.17 35.43 21.93
CA GLY A 290 14.51 36.02 23.24
C GLY A 290 13.31 36.19 24.18
N LEU A 291 12.22 35.45 23.96
CA LEU A 291 11.00 35.56 24.74
C LEU A 291 11.13 34.69 26.00
N LYS A 292 11.01 35.30 27.19
CA LYS A 292 10.94 34.55 28.46
C LYS A 292 9.58 33.87 28.58
N TYR A 293 9.58 32.55 28.78
CA TYR A 293 8.38 31.76 29.05
C TYR A 293 8.54 30.95 30.35
N HIS A 294 7.41 30.54 30.93
CA HIS A 294 7.36 29.67 32.11
C HIS A 294 6.52 28.44 31.76
N VAL A 295 7.14 27.26 31.78
CA VAL A 295 6.43 26.00 31.50
C VAL A 295 5.69 25.60 32.78
N MET A 296 4.37 25.79 32.80
CA MET A 296 3.50 25.26 33.85
C MET A 296 3.47 23.74 33.71
N GLY A 297 3.76 23.03 34.80
CA GLY A 297 3.99 21.58 34.83
C GLY A 297 2.87 20.72 34.25
N GLU A 298 3.26 19.51 33.88
CA GLU A 298 2.47 18.47 33.22
C GLU A 298 1.14 18.13 33.92
N GLU A 299 0.04 18.74 33.50
CA GLU A 299 -1.29 18.14 33.67
C GLU A 299 -1.60 17.25 32.47
N TRP A 300 -1.25 15.96 32.62
CA TRP A 300 -1.65 14.89 31.73
C TRP A 300 -3.18 14.72 31.78
N CYS A 301 -3.90 15.29 30.82
CA CYS A 301 -5.29 14.91 30.58
C CYS A 301 -5.35 13.64 29.71
N CYS A 302 -5.76 12.57 30.39
CA CYS A 302 -6.14 11.23 29.95
C CYS A 302 -6.86 11.13 28.59
N GLY A 303 -6.59 10.04 27.85
CA GLY A 303 -7.51 9.48 26.85
C GLY A 303 -6.85 8.89 25.61
#